data_AF-A0A6V7IAW7-F1
#
_entry.id   AF-A0A6V7IAW7-F1
#
_cell.length_a   1.000
_cell.length_b   1.000
_cell.length_c   1.000
_cell.angle_alpha   90.00
_cell.angle_beta   90.00
_cell.angle_gamma   90.00
#
_symmetry.space_group_name_H-M   'P 1'
#
loop_
_entity.id
_entity.type
_entity.pdbx_description
1 polymer ?
#
loop_
_entity_poly.entity_id
_entity_poly.type
_entity_poly.pdbx_seq_one_letter_code
_entity_poly.pdbx_strand_id
1 'polypeptide(L)' 'MVVFTCNNCGDSLQKPKVAKHYQFQCRNNNKSLTCVDCFKDF' A
#
# COMPACT_ATOMS: atom_id res chain seq x y z
N MET A 1 6.66 6.20 12.13
CA MET A 1 5.88 6.47 10.90
C MET A 1 5.76 5.13 10.19
N VAL A 2 4.58 4.50 10.15
CA VAL A 2 4.42 3.13 9.61
C VAL A 2 4.38 3.17 8.09
N VAL A 3 5.19 2.32 7.46
CA VAL A 3 5.29 2.20 5.99
C VAL A 3 4.63 0.89 5.54
N PHE A 4 3.93 0.96 4.42
CA PHE A 4 3.28 -0.15 3.75
C PHE A 4 3.85 -0.28 2.36
N THR A 5 4.04 -1.51 1.89
CA THR A 5 4.45 -1.78 0.52
C THR A 5 3.25 -2.25 -0.28
N CYS A 6 2.98 -1.59 -1.40
CA CYS A 6 1.98 -2.03 -2.38
C CYS A 6 2.50 -3.29 -3.10
N ASN A 7 1.83 -4.43 -2.96
CA ASN A 7 2.23 -5.64 -3.70
C ASN A 7 1.90 -5.59 -5.19
N ASN A 8 0.98 -4.72 -5.61
CA ASN A 8 0.65 -4.58 -7.03
C ASN A 8 1.72 -3.84 -7.84
N CYS A 9 2.51 -3.00 -7.17
CA CYS A 9 3.32 -2.00 -7.84
C CYS A 9 4.72 -1.81 -7.22
N GLY A 10 4.96 -2.41 -6.05
CA GLY A 10 6.23 -2.32 -5.32
C GLY A 10 6.43 -1.01 -4.56
N ASP A 11 5.44 -0.11 -4.56
CA ASP A 11 5.59 1.24 -4.04
C ASP A 11 5.52 1.31 -2.51
N SER A 12 6.31 2.20 -1.91
CA SER A 12 6.40 2.40 -0.45
C SER A 12 5.48 3.53 0.00
N LEU A 13 4.33 3.16 0.56
CA LEU A 13 3.24 4.05 0.89
C LEU A 13 3.08 4.21 2.40
N GLN A 14 2.85 5.44 2.84
CA GLN A 14 2.43 5.69 4.22
C GLN A 14 0.90 5.64 4.32
N LYS A 15 0.37 5.37 5.51
CA LYS A 15 -1.08 5.36 5.83
C LYS A 15 -1.92 6.42 5.07
N PRO A 16 -1.60 7.73 5.10
CA PRO A 16 -2.40 8.74 4.39
C PRO A 16 -2.24 8.69 2.85
N LYS A 17 -1.13 8.15 2.34
CA LYS A 17 -0.86 8.04 0.90
C LYS A 17 -1.52 6.80 0.28
N VAL A 18 -1.76 5.74 1.05
CA VAL A 18 -2.42 4.52 0.58
C VAL A 18 -3.77 4.81 -0.09
N ALA A 19 -4.59 5.68 0.51
CA ALA A 19 -5.90 6.02 -0.04
C ALA A 19 -5.79 6.68 -1.43
N LYS A 20 -4.90 7.66 -1.59
CA LYS A 20 -4.64 8.29 -2.89
C LYS A 20 -4.02 7.32 -3.89
N HIS A 21 -3.10 6.48 -3.43
CA HIS A 21 -2.45 5.50 -4.29
C HIS A 21 -3.46 4.54 -4.93
N TYR A 22 -4.39 3.98 -4.16
CA TYR A 22 -5.46 3.16 -4.73
C TYR A 22 -6.48 3.97 -5.54
N GLN A 23 -6.63 5.25 -5.28
CA GLN A 23 -7.55 6.08 -6.06
C GLN A 23 -6.97 6.46 -7.44
N PHE A 24 -5.66 6.67 -7.54
CA PHE A 24 -5.00 7.20 -8.74
C PHE A 24 -4.07 6.23 -9.48
N GLN A 25 -3.36 5.34 -8.76
CA GLN A 25 -2.37 4.42 -9.35
C GLN A 25 -2.89 2.99 -9.45
N CYS A 26 -3.38 2.41 -8.35
CA CYS A 26 -3.84 1.02 -8.29
C CYS A 26 -5.37 0.89 -8.24
N ARG A 27 -6.09 1.71 -9.02
CA ARG A 27 -7.57 1.80 -8.98
C ARG A 27 -8.30 0.50 -9.34
N ASN A 28 -7.70 -0.32 -10.18
CA ASN A 28 -8.29 -1.58 -10.65
C ASN A 28 -7.68 -2.83 -10.00
N ASN A 29 -6.69 -2.65 -9.12
CA ASN A 29 -6.05 -3.75 -8.44
C ASN A 29 -6.66 -3.97 -7.06
N ASN A 30 -6.69 -5.23 -6.62
CA ASN A 30 -7.10 -5.55 -5.27
C ASN A 30 -6.17 -4.88 -4.27
N LYS A 31 -6.71 -4.38 -3.16
CA LYS A 31 -5.91 -3.81 -2.09
C LYS A 31 -5.06 -4.93 -1.49
N SER A 32 -3.77 -4.89 -1.80
CA SER A 32 -2.76 -5.83 -1.30
C SER A 32 -1.57 -5.01 -0.83
N LEU A 33 -1.48 -4.83 0.49
CA LEU A 33 -0.54 -3.98 1.18
C LEU A 33 0.19 -4.79 2.24
N THR A 34 1.52 -4.77 2.26
CA THR A 34 2.29 -5.40 3.34
C THR A 34 2.88 -4.34 4.25
N CYS A 35 2.56 -4.37 5.54
CA CYS A 35 3.22 -3.52 6.52
C CYS A 35 4.67 -4.02 6.73
N VAL A 36 5.66 -3.17 6.49
CA VAL A 36 7.09 -3.57 6.64
C VAL A 36 7.53 -3.60 8.11
N ASP A 37 6.83 -2.88 8.99
CA ASP A 37 7.10 -2.90 10.44
C ASP A 37 6.54 -4.16 11.11
N CYS A 38 5.41 -4.67 10.63
CA CYS A 38 4.70 -5.79 11.26
C CYS A 38 4.74 -7.08 10.42
N PHE A 39 5.32 -7.03 9.20
CA PHE A 39 5.32 -8.11 8.21
C PHE A 39 3.94 -8.75 7.97
N LYS A 40 2.90 -7.92 7.99
CA LYS A 40 1.50 -8.35 7.85
C LYS A 40 0.89 -7.83 6.57
N ASP A 41 0.19 -8.69 5.84
CA ASP A 41 -0.57 -8.35 4.64
C ASP A 41 -2.00 -7.87 4.98
N PHE A 42 -2.53 -7.00 4.11
CA PHE A 42 -3.83 -6.33 4.20
C PHE A 42 -4.45 -6.13 2.82
#